data_AF-A0A1G5FJI5-F1
#
_entry.id   AF-A0A1G5FJI5-F1
#
_cell.length_a   1.000
_cell.length_b   1.000
_cell.length_c   1.000
_cell.angle_alpha   90.00
_cell.angle_beta   90.00
_cell.angle_gamma   90.00
#
_symmetry.space_group_name_H-M   'P 1'
#
loop_
_entity.id
_entity.type
_entity.pdbx_description
1 polymer ?
#
loop_
_entity_poly.entity_id
_entity_poly.type
_entity_poly.pdbx_seq_one_letter_code
_entity_poly.pdbx_strand_id
1 'polypeptide(L)'
;MKEVYLIEGRKKLEIKRVAENDRIGEFINVEFSQYATDCDVTLNFEEFCFVAEDNGKIAGVITGRAYYNEVHIGDLIVGKAYRRDGVGSKLVAAVEDAYRGKGYEKIALTTFGFQAPEFYKKLGYKLEFVRKDKDPKLSKYFYLKKINFSSGINGKETDIQNLVDNIDRVHTTDLGADRIKKNLSLGEVDVVEWCKSKILSEKAEISKQGKNWYVCIEGCIITVNAGSYTIITAHKEKR
;
A
#
# COMPACT_ATOMS: atom_id res chain seq x y z
N MET A 1 19.07 40.52 -7.70
CA MET A 1 19.26 41.06 -9.06
C MET A 1 17.90 41.12 -9.73
N LYS A 2 17.60 42.22 -10.43
CA LYS A 2 16.35 42.43 -11.17
C LYS A 2 16.66 42.21 -12.65
N GLU A 3 15.96 41.31 -13.30
CA GLU A 3 16.03 41.12 -14.75
C GLU A 3 14.68 41.50 -15.36
N VAL A 4 14.73 42.30 -16.44
CA VAL A 4 13.55 42.81 -17.15
C VAL A 4 13.64 42.29 -18.58
N TYR A 5 12.64 41.52 -19.00
CA TYR A 5 12.54 41.01 -20.37
C TYR A 5 11.46 41.75 -21.15
N LEU A 6 11.75 42.07 -22.42
CA LEU A 6 10.79 42.56 -23.40
C LEU A 6 10.36 41.37 -24.25
N ILE A 7 9.07 41.03 -24.24
CA ILE A 7 8.45 40.09 -25.17
C ILE A 7 7.42 40.91 -25.95
N GLU A 8 7.49 40.88 -27.29
CA GLU A 8 6.68 41.73 -28.17
C GLU A 8 5.17 41.61 -27.85
N GLY A 9 4.52 42.74 -27.57
CA GLY A 9 3.07 42.86 -27.48
C GLY A 9 2.39 42.61 -26.12
N ARG A 10 3.09 42.29 -25.02
CA ARG A 10 2.46 42.15 -23.69
C ARG A 10 3.24 42.84 -22.55
N LYS A 11 2.49 43.21 -21.49
CA LYS A 11 2.90 44.00 -20.31
C LYS A 11 4.28 43.63 -19.76
N LYS A 12 5.03 44.65 -19.31
CA LYS A 12 6.34 44.52 -18.64
C LYS A 12 6.22 43.73 -17.33
N LEU A 13 6.96 42.63 -17.19
CA LEU A 13 7.03 41.81 -15.98
C LEU A 13 8.35 42.07 -15.23
N GLU A 14 8.30 42.09 -13.90
CA GLU A 14 9.47 42.19 -13.02
C GLU A 14 9.66 40.88 -12.25
N ILE A 15 10.85 40.27 -12.35
CA ILE A 15 11.20 39.04 -11.62
C ILE A 15 12.02 39.42 -10.38
N LYS A 16 11.61 38.91 -9.22
CA LYS A 16 12.26 39.18 -7.93
C LYS A 16 12.26 37.94 -7.04
N ARG A 17 13.33 37.79 -6.23
CA ARG A 17 13.38 36.81 -5.15
C ARG A 17 12.56 37.34 -3.97
N VAL A 18 11.60 36.56 -3.51
CA VAL A 18 10.76 36.85 -2.34
C VAL A 18 10.62 35.60 -1.48
N ALA A 19 10.30 35.77 -0.20
CA ALA A 19 9.81 34.67 0.62
C ALA A 19 8.35 34.37 0.23
N GLU A 20 7.96 33.10 0.34
CA GLU A 20 6.57 32.69 0.17
C GLU A 20 5.69 33.28 1.29
N ASN A 21 4.46 33.62 0.94
CA ASN A 21 3.44 34.16 1.84
C ASN A 21 2.05 33.74 1.33
N ASP A 22 1.01 34.02 2.10
CA ASP A 22 -0.37 33.60 1.80
C ASP A 22 -0.82 33.97 0.38
N ARG A 23 -0.49 35.18 -0.09
CA ARG A 23 -0.83 35.63 -1.44
C ARG A 23 -0.13 34.80 -2.53
N ILE A 24 1.14 34.46 -2.31
CA ILE A 24 1.90 33.63 -3.25
C ILE A 24 1.37 32.20 -3.23
N GLY A 25 1.08 31.66 -2.04
CA GLY A 25 0.49 30.33 -1.88
C GLY A 25 -0.90 30.24 -2.53
N GLU A 26 -1.75 31.24 -2.36
CA GLU A 26 -3.07 31.32 -3.01
C GLU A 26 -2.94 31.35 -4.53
N PHE A 27 -2.04 32.17 -5.08
CA PHE A 27 -1.78 32.19 -6.52
C PHE A 27 -1.31 30.82 -7.04
N ILE A 28 -0.37 30.17 -6.34
CA ILE A 28 0.08 28.81 -6.68
C ILE A 28 -1.10 27.85 -6.67
N ASN A 29 -1.90 27.83 -5.61
CA ASN A 29 -3.01 26.90 -5.46
C ASN A 29 -4.08 27.08 -6.54
N VAL A 30 -4.47 28.33 -6.84
CA VAL A 30 -5.50 28.61 -7.86
C VAL A 30 -5.03 28.21 -9.24
N GLU A 31 -3.87 28.70 -9.68
CA GLU A 31 -3.36 28.43 -11.03
C GLU A 31 -3.03 26.94 -11.21
N PHE A 32 -2.46 26.30 -10.18
CA PHE A 32 -2.15 24.88 -10.23
C PHE A 32 -3.42 24.01 -10.28
N SER A 33 -4.45 24.35 -9.49
CA SER A 33 -5.71 23.61 -9.48
C SER A 33 -6.48 23.75 -10.79
N GLN A 34 -6.47 24.96 -11.38
CA GLN A 34 -7.06 25.18 -12.69
C GLN A 34 -6.32 24.35 -13.75
N TYR A 35 -4.99 24.40 -13.76
CA TYR A 35 -4.20 23.64 -14.73
C TYR A 35 -4.37 22.12 -14.58
N ALA A 36 -4.44 21.62 -13.35
CA ALA A 36 -4.75 20.22 -13.08
C ALA A 36 -6.14 19.83 -13.60
N THR A 37 -7.14 20.68 -13.40
CA THR A 37 -8.50 20.50 -13.92
C THR A 37 -8.51 20.46 -15.45
N ASP A 38 -7.80 21.39 -16.09
CA ASP A 38 -7.68 21.46 -17.55
C ASP A 38 -6.99 20.21 -18.13
N CYS A 39 -6.17 19.54 -17.33
CA CYS A 39 -5.48 18.29 -17.67
C CYS A 39 -6.20 17.02 -17.19
N ASP A 40 -7.42 17.13 -16.63
CA ASP A 40 -8.21 16.02 -16.07
C ASP A 40 -7.46 15.24 -14.96
N VAL A 41 -6.76 15.97 -14.10
CA VAL A 41 -6.00 15.42 -12.97
C VAL A 41 -6.74 15.66 -11.65
N THR A 42 -7.08 14.58 -10.96
CA THR A 42 -7.61 14.64 -9.59
C THR A 42 -6.52 15.05 -8.60
N LEU A 43 -6.78 16.12 -7.84
CA LEU A 43 -5.93 16.55 -6.74
C LEU A 43 -6.35 15.88 -5.43
N ASN A 44 -5.43 15.13 -4.82
CA ASN A 44 -5.63 14.36 -3.58
C ASN A 44 -4.40 14.46 -2.65
N PHE A 45 -3.93 15.69 -2.44
CA PHE A 45 -2.75 15.94 -1.63
C PHE A 45 -3.01 15.67 -0.15
N GLU A 46 -2.17 14.82 0.44
CA GLU A 46 -2.19 14.48 1.87
C GLU A 46 -0.76 14.46 2.41
N GLU A 47 -0.50 15.11 3.54
CA GLU A 47 0.78 14.95 4.26
C GLU A 47 0.61 13.92 5.39
N PHE A 48 1.65 13.13 5.65
CA PHE A 48 1.66 12.18 6.76
C PHE A 48 2.90 12.28 7.63
N CYS A 49 2.73 11.89 8.89
CA CYS A 49 3.79 11.75 9.87
C CYS A 49 3.48 10.55 10.78
N PHE A 50 4.36 9.54 10.79
CA PHE A 50 4.29 8.44 11.75
C PHE A 50 5.50 8.51 12.67
N VAL A 51 5.24 8.32 13.97
CA VAL A 51 6.25 8.37 15.02
C VAL A 51 6.30 7.01 15.72
N ALA A 52 7.50 6.49 15.93
CA ALA A 52 7.76 5.38 16.82
C ALA A 52 8.21 5.94 18.16
N GLU A 53 7.49 5.62 19.24
CA GLU A 53 7.81 6.07 20.59
C GLU A 53 8.15 4.88 21.51
N ASP A 54 9.04 5.14 22.47
CA ASP A 54 9.41 4.25 23.57
C ASP A 54 9.27 5.05 24.88
N ASN A 55 8.26 4.71 25.69
CA ASN A 55 7.97 5.38 26.96
C ASN A 55 7.90 6.91 26.85
N GLY A 56 7.24 7.42 25.81
CA GLY A 56 7.09 8.86 25.53
C GLY A 56 8.32 9.53 24.91
N LYS A 57 9.38 8.77 24.58
CA LYS A 57 10.54 9.27 23.83
C LYS A 57 10.44 8.88 22.36
N ILE A 58 10.71 9.81 21.47
CA ILE A 58 10.75 9.56 20.03
C ILE A 58 11.95 8.66 19.69
N ALA A 59 11.66 7.43 19.25
CA ALA A 59 12.63 6.46 18.77
C ALA A 59 12.90 6.61 17.26
N GLY A 60 11.90 7.06 16.49
CA GLY A 60 12.06 7.36 15.07
C GLY A 60 10.82 8.02 14.47
N VAL A 61 11.00 8.62 13.30
CA VAL A 61 9.95 9.35 12.57
C VAL A 61 10.04 9.00 11.08
N ILE A 62 8.89 8.87 10.43
CA ILE A 62 8.77 8.87 8.97
C ILE A 62 7.73 9.91 8.55
N THR A 63 8.07 10.76 7.59
CA THR A 63 7.19 11.77 7.02
C THR A 63 7.09 11.60 5.50
N GLY A 64 6.08 12.20 4.91
CA GLY A 64 5.94 12.20 3.46
C GLY A 64 4.61 12.76 3.02
N ARG A 65 4.31 12.52 1.74
CA ARG A 65 3.14 13.08 1.06
C ARG A 65 2.54 12.02 0.15
N ALA A 66 1.22 12.01 0.04
CA ALA A 66 0.51 11.22 -0.94
C ALA A 66 -0.20 12.16 -1.91
N TYR A 67 -0.07 11.90 -3.21
CA TYR A 67 -0.69 12.69 -4.27
C TYR A 67 -0.74 11.90 -5.57
N TYR A 68 -1.73 12.19 -6.41
CA TYR A 68 -2.08 11.40 -7.59
C TYR A 68 -2.22 9.92 -7.23
N ASN A 69 -1.46 9.05 -7.88
CA ASN A 69 -1.38 7.61 -7.62
C ASN A 69 -0.07 7.20 -6.90
N GLU A 70 0.61 8.14 -6.23
CA GLU A 70 1.89 7.90 -5.55
C GLU A 70 1.88 8.34 -4.08
N VAL A 71 2.55 7.56 -3.24
CA VAL A 71 2.97 7.95 -1.90
C VAL A 71 4.48 8.21 -1.93
N HIS A 72 4.91 9.42 -1.60
CA HIS A 72 6.31 9.79 -1.51
C HIS A 72 6.78 9.81 -0.06
N ILE A 73 7.73 8.95 0.31
CA ILE A 73 8.42 9.04 1.61
C ILE A 73 9.44 10.18 1.53
N GLY A 74 9.30 11.17 2.42
CA GLY A 74 10.19 12.31 2.56
C GLY A 74 11.35 11.99 3.49
N ASP A 75 11.15 12.17 4.79
CA ASP A 75 12.18 11.88 5.79
C ASP A 75 11.92 10.55 6.50
N LEU A 76 12.98 9.78 6.74
CA LEU A 76 12.98 8.65 7.65
C LEU A 76 14.23 8.74 8.54
N ILE A 77 14.02 8.86 9.84
CA ILE A 77 15.12 8.92 10.81
C ILE A 77 14.80 8.06 12.02
N VAL A 78 15.80 7.28 12.46
CA VAL A 78 15.75 6.51 13.69
C VAL A 78 16.86 7.02 14.61
N GLY A 79 16.51 7.31 15.86
CA GLY A 79 17.45 7.73 16.89
C GLY A 79 18.55 6.69 17.06
N LYS A 80 19.79 7.12 17.29
CA LYS A 80 20.97 6.24 17.26
C LYS A 80 20.83 5.01 18.17
N ALA A 81 20.23 5.18 19.34
CA ALA A 81 20.01 4.12 20.33
C ALA A 81 18.97 3.06 19.89
N TYR A 82 18.12 3.38 18.93
CA TYR A 82 17.01 2.53 18.45
C TYR A 82 17.28 1.93 17.06
N ARG A 83 18.47 2.16 16.50
CA ARG A 83 18.85 1.64 15.19
C ARG A 83 19.18 0.15 15.28
N ARG A 84 18.93 -0.56 14.19
CA ARG A 84 19.14 -2.02 14.04
C ARG A 84 18.17 -2.90 14.85
N ASP A 85 17.18 -2.31 15.51
CA ASP A 85 16.09 -3.01 16.21
C ASP A 85 14.78 -3.06 15.40
N GLY A 86 14.87 -2.87 14.08
CA GLY A 86 13.72 -2.95 13.17
C GLY A 86 12.77 -1.75 13.18
N VAL A 87 13.03 -0.70 13.97
CA VAL A 87 12.16 0.50 14.06
C VAL A 87 11.91 1.13 12.69
N GLY A 88 12.95 1.32 11.89
CA GLY A 88 12.81 1.90 10.55
C GLY A 88 11.92 1.05 9.63
N SER A 89 12.05 -0.28 9.69
CA SER A 89 11.22 -1.20 8.90
C SER A 89 9.76 -1.14 9.31
N LYS A 90 9.47 -1.01 10.62
CA LYS A 90 8.10 -0.85 11.13
C LYS A 90 7.48 0.48 10.70
N LEU A 91 8.26 1.57 10.68
CA LEU A 91 7.81 2.86 10.18
C LEU A 91 7.44 2.81 8.69
N VAL A 92 8.27 2.18 7.85
CA VAL A 92 7.95 1.98 6.43
C VAL A 92 6.72 1.09 6.26
N ALA A 93 6.60 0.02 7.05
CA ALA A 93 5.41 -0.84 7.02
C ALA A 93 4.12 -0.08 7.40
N ALA A 94 4.19 0.84 8.37
CA ALA A 94 3.05 1.69 8.73
C ALA A 94 2.57 2.57 7.57
N VAL A 95 3.52 3.15 6.80
CA VAL A 95 3.18 3.89 5.56
C VAL A 95 2.57 2.96 4.52
N GLU A 96 3.18 1.79 4.29
CA GLU A 96 2.67 0.80 3.34
C GLU A 96 1.25 0.36 3.67
N ASP A 97 0.95 0.09 4.94
CA ASP A 97 -0.37 -0.33 5.40
C ASP A 97 -1.38 0.83 5.36
N ALA A 98 -0.95 2.05 5.70
CA ALA A 98 -1.82 3.22 5.71
C ALA A 98 -2.36 3.60 4.32
N TYR A 99 -1.62 3.30 3.25
CA TYR A 99 -1.99 3.67 1.89
C TYR A 99 -2.35 2.49 0.98
N ARG A 100 -2.23 1.26 1.46
CA ARG A 100 -2.64 0.07 0.71
C ARG A 100 -4.14 0.12 0.39
N GLY A 101 -4.48 -0.10 -0.88
CA GLY A 101 -5.88 -0.15 -1.33
C GLY A 101 -6.63 1.18 -1.33
N LYS A 102 -5.94 2.32 -1.14
CA LYS A 102 -6.55 3.67 -1.15
C LYS A 102 -6.42 4.38 -2.50
N GLY A 103 -6.24 3.64 -3.59
CA GLY A 103 -6.06 4.21 -4.94
C GLY A 103 -4.63 4.63 -5.28
N TYR A 104 -3.66 4.41 -4.39
CA TYR A 104 -2.23 4.59 -4.69
C TYR A 104 -1.64 3.31 -5.29
N GLU A 105 -0.81 3.46 -6.32
CA GLU A 105 -0.19 2.34 -7.05
C GLU A 105 1.26 2.07 -6.62
N LYS A 106 1.91 3.07 -6.05
CA LYS A 106 3.35 3.04 -5.78
C LYS A 106 3.74 3.89 -4.59
N ILE A 107 4.79 3.44 -3.92
CA ILE A 107 5.53 4.23 -2.94
C ILE A 107 6.90 4.53 -3.54
N ALA A 108 7.24 5.80 -3.62
CA ALA A 108 8.52 6.29 -4.11
C ALA A 108 9.30 7.00 -3.01
N LEU A 109 10.62 7.01 -3.14
CA LEU A 109 11.49 7.77 -2.26
C LEU A 109 12.84 8.04 -2.92
N THR A 110 13.57 8.98 -2.32
CA THR A 110 14.97 9.18 -2.67
C THR A 110 15.86 9.15 -1.43
N THR A 111 17.07 8.63 -1.58
CA THR A 111 18.06 8.56 -0.49
C THR A 111 19.47 8.79 -1.03
N PHE A 112 20.32 9.44 -0.25
CA PHE A 112 21.73 9.63 -0.58
C PHE A 112 22.59 8.43 -0.18
N GLY A 113 23.77 8.32 -0.79
CA GLY A 113 24.74 7.26 -0.51
C GLY A 113 25.24 7.23 0.93
N PHE A 114 25.38 8.39 1.59
CA PHE A 114 25.77 8.46 3.00
C PHE A 114 24.67 7.99 3.98
N GLN A 115 23.43 7.90 3.50
CA GLN A 115 22.31 7.40 4.29
C GLN A 115 22.29 5.87 4.24
N ALA A 116 21.16 5.25 3.90
CA ALA A 116 21.01 3.81 3.88
C ALA A 116 20.28 3.32 2.61
N PRO A 117 20.89 3.42 1.41
CA PRO A 117 20.25 2.94 0.19
C PRO A 117 19.92 1.44 0.24
N GLU A 118 20.79 0.62 0.84
CA GLU A 118 20.56 -0.83 0.99
C GLU A 118 19.42 -1.19 1.95
N PHE A 119 19.00 -0.26 2.82
CA PHE A 119 17.86 -0.49 3.71
C PHE A 119 16.56 -0.68 2.91
N TYR A 120 16.30 0.18 1.92
CA TYR A 120 15.08 0.12 1.13
C TYR A 120 15.04 -1.09 0.19
N LYS A 121 16.19 -1.49 -0.38
CA LYS A 121 16.31 -2.73 -1.17
C LYS A 121 15.84 -3.95 -0.37
N LYS A 122 16.25 -4.04 0.90
CA LYS A 122 15.84 -5.14 1.80
C LYS A 122 14.35 -5.14 2.12
N LEU A 123 13.68 -4.00 1.98
CA LEU A 123 12.22 -3.86 2.15
C LEU A 123 11.43 -4.12 0.84
N GLY A 124 12.13 -4.54 -0.23
CA GLY A 124 11.51 -4.84 -1.52
C GLY A 124 11.33 -3.65 -2.44
N TYR A 125 11.94 -2.49 -2.13
CA TYR A 125 11.97 -1.37 -3.06
C TYR A 125 12.96 -1.66 -4.19
N LYS A 126 12.53 -1.38 -5.42
CA LYS A 126 13.35 -1.52 -6.63
C LYS A 126 14.09 -0.22 -6.90
N LEU A 127 15.38 -0.31 -7.17
CA LEU A 127 16.19 0.83 -7.61
C LEU A 127 15.86 1.12 -9.07
N GLU A 128 15.37 2.32 -9.37
CA GLU A 128 15.06 2.74 -10.74
C GLU A 128 16.21 3.51 -11.36
N PHE A 129 16.81 4.41 -10.59
CA PHE A 129 17.83 5.33 -11.09
C PHE A 129 18.82 5.72 -9.99
N VAL A 130 20.07 5.97 -10.40
CA VAL A 130 21.09 6.58 -9.54
C VAL A 130 21.62 7.83 -10.24
N ARG A 131 21.38 8.98 -9.63
CA ARG A 131 22.07 10.21 -9.99
C ARG A 131 23.44 10.20 -9.32
N LYS A 132 24.45 9.84 -10.09
CA LYS A 132 25.83 9.75 -9.61
C LYS A 132 26.40 11.14 -9.34
N ASP A 133 27.17 11.23 -8.26
CA ASP A 133 28.01 12.37 -7.93
C ASP A 133 29.48 11.92 -7.91
N LYS A 134 30.42 12.87 -7.94
CA LYS A 134 31.85 12.59 -7.76
C LYS A 134 32.12 12.00 -6.37
N ASP A 135 31.44 12.47 -5.34
CA ASP A 135 31.42 11.83 -4.02
C ASP A 135 30.30 10.78 -3.98
N PRO A 136 30.62 9.47 -3.86
CA PRO A 136 29.62 8.42 -3.76
C PRO A 136 28.61 8.64 -2.62
N LYS A 137 29.00 9.34 -1.55
CA LYS A 137 28.12 9.70 -0.44
C LYS A 137 26.97 10.61 -0.89
N LEU A 138 27.21 11.45 -1.87
CA LEU A 138 26.25 12.43 -2.40
C LEU A 138 25.50 11.91 -3.63
N SER A 139 25.79 10.69 -4.10
CA SER A 139 24.98 10.04 -5.12
C SER A 139 23.56 9.82 -4.60
N LYS A 140 22.55 10.17 -5.41
CA LYS A 140 21.14 10.10 -5.04
C LYS A 140 20.48 8.90 -5.72
N TYR A 141 19.89 8.02 -4.91
CA TYR A 141 19.23 6.80 -5.32
C TYR A 141 17.73 7.02 -5.34
N PHE A 142 17.07 6.58 -6.41
CA PHE A 142 15.63 6.69 -6.65
C PHE A 142 15.02 5.30 -6.56
N TYR A 143 14.12 5.12 -5.60
CA TYR A 143 13.52 3.83 -5.28
C TYR A 143 12.01 3.90 -5.46
N LEU A 144 11.46 2.78 -5.93
CA LEU A 144 10.03 2.59 -6.11
C LEU A 144 9.62 1.20 -5.65
N LYS A 145 8.50 1.11 -4.94
CA LYS A 145 7.81 -0.14 -4.62
C LYS A 145 6.37 -0.02 -5.10
N LYS A 146 5.96 -0.94 -5.98
CA LYS A 146 4.54 -1.04 -6.35
C LYS A 146 3.76 -1.56 -5.15
N ILE A 147 2.67 -0.89 -4.81
CA ILE A 147 1.71 -1.36 -3.82
C ILE A 147 0.46 -1.75 -4.59
N ASN A 148 -0.07 -2.94 -4.30
CA ASN A 148 -1.18 -3.48 -5.08
C ASN A 148 -2.33 -2.48 -5.08
N PHE A 149 -2.58 -1.93 -6.27
CA PHE A 149 -3.83 -1.26 -6.59
C PHE A 149 -4.88 -2.35 -6.54
N SER A 150 -5.65 -2.42 -5.45
CA SER A 150 -6.98 -2.99 -5.56
C SER A 150 -7.74 -2.01 -6.44
N SER A 151 -7.73 -2.26 -7.75
CA SER A 151 -8.58 -1.55 -8.69
C SER A 151 -9.99 -1.53 -8.12
N GLY A 152 -10.61 -0.35 -8.19
CA GLY A 152 -11.99 -0.12 -7.78
C GLY A 152 -12.99 -0.89 -8.64
N ILE A 153 -12.91 -2.21 -8.62
CA ILE A 153 -13.98 -3.12 -8.96
C ILE A 153 -14.42 -3.68 -7.61
N ASN A 154 -15.59 -3.21 -7.15
CA ASN A 154 -16.35 -3.64 -5.97
C ASN A 154 -15.54 -4.49 -4.98
N GLY A 155 -15.19 -3.99 -3.79
CA GLY A 155 -14.40 -4.71 -2.77
C GLY A 155 -14.87 -6.12 -2.37
N LYS A 156 -16.02 -6.59 -2.87
CA LYS A 156 -16.38 -8.01 -2.92
C LYS A 156 -15.49 -8.80 -3.89
N GLU A 157 -15.36 -8.39 -5.14
CA GLU A 157 -14.69 -9.13 -6.23
C GLU A 157 -13.18 -9.27 -6.01
N THR A 158 -12.53 -8.28 -5.40
CA THR A 158 -11.09 -8.34 -5.05
C THR A 158 -10.79 -9.33 -3.92
N ASP A 159 -11.70 -9.49 -2.95
CA ASP A 159 -11.56 -10.49 -1.90
C ASP A 159 -11.84 -11.91 -2.41
N ILE A 160 -12.74 -12.05 -3.40
CA ILE A 160 -12.99 -13.30 -4.12
C ILE A 160 -11.73 -13.73 -4.86
N GLN A 161 -11.18 -12.83 -5.70
CA GLN A 161 -10.00 -13.13 -6.49
C GLN A 161 -8.79 -13.44 -5.60
N ASN A 162 -8.62 -12.76 -4.46
CA ASN A 162 -7.54 -13.05 -3.53
C ASN A 162 -7.58 -14.48 -2.94
N LEU A 163 -8.75 -15.02 -2.62
CA LEU A 163 -8.88 -16.39 -2.16
C LEU A 163 -8.62 -17.39 -3.31
N VAL A 164 -9.19 -17.12 -4.48
CA VAL A 164 -9.04 -17.97 -5.68
C VAL A 164 -7.59 -18.02 -6.18
N ASP A 165 -6.92 -16.87 -6.30
CA ASP A 165 -5.51 -16.78 -6.75
C ASP A 165 -4.52 -17.45 -5.78
N ASN A 166 -4.92 -17.64 -4.53
CA ASN A 166 -4.11 -18.25 -3.49
C ASN A 166 -4.67 -19.61 -3.05
N ILE A 167 -5.43 -20.27 -3.91
CA ILE A 167 -6.09 -21.54 -3.59
C ILE A 167 -5.12 -22.62 -3.11
N ASP A 168 -3.88 -22.63 -3.62
CA ASP A 168 -2.84 -23.58 -3.24
C ASP A 168 -2.40 -23.45 -1.78
N ARG A 169 -2.65 -22.29 -1.16
CA ARG A 169 -2.36 -22.05 0.25
C ARG A 169 -3.46 -22.57 1.18
N VAL A 170 -4.63 -22.92 0.64
CA VAL A 170 -5.75 -23.41 1.44
C VAL A 170 -5.44 -24.78 2.02
N HIS A 171 -5.51 -24.87 3.34
CA HIS A 171 -5.20 -26.08 4.09
C HIS A 171 -6.12 -26.22 5.31
N THR A 172 -6.10 -27.36 6.00
CA THR A 172 -6.69 -27.49 7.34
C THR A 172 -5.83 -28.41 8.20
N THR A 173 -6.24 -28.62 9.46
CA THR A 173 -5.62 -29.61 10.36
C THR A 173 -6.39 -30.92 10.27
N ASP A 174 -5.79 -32.05 10.67
CA ASP A 174 -6.49 -33.35 10.66
C ASP A 174 -7.81 -33.33 11.45
N LEU A 175 -7.78 -32.74 12.66
CA LEU A 175 -8.99 -32.52 13.46
C LEU A 175 -10.02 -31.62 12.75
N GLY A 176 -9.54 -30.63 11.98
CA GLY A 176 -10.39 -29.77 11.16
C GLY A 176 -11.06 -30.54 10.03
N ALA A 177 -10.31 -31.41 9.34
CA ALA A 177 -10.82 -32.26 8.29
C ALA A 177 -11.88 -33.23 8.82
N ASP A 178 -11.64 -33.90 9.94
CA ASP A 178 -12.60 -34.82 10.58
C ASP A 178 -13.90 -34.12 10.97
N ARG A 179 -13.78 -32.92 11.56
CA ARG A 179 -14.94 -32.08 11.89
C ARG A 179 -15.74 -31.73 10.63
N ILE A 180 -15.07 -31.34 9.55
CA ILE A 180 -15.72 -30.98 8.29
C ILE A 180 -16.45 -32.18 7.68
N LYS A 181 -15.81 -33.36 7.63
CA LYS A 181 -16.44 -34.60 7.16
C LYS A 181 -17.73 -34.88 7.92
N LYS A 182 -17.69 -34.77 9.25
CA LYS A 182 -18.87 -34.97 10.10
C LYS A 182 -19.97 -33.94 9.82
N ASN A 183 -19.64 -32.66 9.76
CA ASN A 183 -20.60 -31.57 9.56
C ASN A 183 -21.35 -31.66 8.22
N LEU A 184 -20.65 -32.09 7.17
CA LEU A 184 -21.19 -32.19 5.81
C LEU A 184 -21.67 -33.60 5.46
N SER A 185 -21.40 -34.59 6.32
CA SER A 185 -21.65 -36.02 6.06
C SER A 185 -20.89 -36.52 4.82
N LEU A 186 -19.64 -36.09 4.66
CA LEU A 186 -18.76 -36.55 3.57
C LEU A 186 -18.22 -37.95 3.88
N GLY A 187 -18.07 -38.77 2.85
CA GLY A 187 -17.40 -40.08 2.93
C GLY A 187 -15.87 -39.96 3.03
N GLU A 188 -15.17 -41.00 2.60
CA GLU A 188 -13.70 -40.96 2.48
C GLU A 188 -13.28 -40.08 1.29
N VAL A 189 -13.08 -38.80 1.57
CA VAL A 189 -12.58 -37.81 0.62
C VAL A 189 -11.42 -37.02 1.22
N ASP A 190 -10.54 -36.51 0.36
CA ASP A 190 -9.63 -35.43 0.72
C ASP A 190 -10.45 -34.14 0.90
N VAL A 191 -10.55 -33.71 2.16
CA VAL A 191 -11.38 -32.55 2.53
C VAL A 191 -10.82 -31.26 1.96
N VAL A 192 -9.49 -31.13 1.89
CA VAL A 192 -8.86 -29.90 1.39
C VAL A 192 -9.14 -29.78 -0.10
N GLU A 193 -8.89 -30.82 -0.88
CA GLU A 193 -9.15 -30.82 -2.32
C GLU A 193 -10.65 -30.69 -2.63
N TRP A 194 -11.50 -31.34 -1.82
CA TRP A 194 -12.95 -31.15 -1.92
C TRP A 194 -13.33 -29.68 -1.70
N CYS A 195 -12.85 -29.03 -0.63
CA CYS A 195 -13.11 -27.63 -0.36
C CYS A 195 -12.56 -26.71 -1.46
N LYS A 196 -11.34 -26.96 -1.96
CA LYS A 196 -10.77 -26.18 -3.07
C LYS A 196 -11.64 -26.26 -4.31
N SER A 197 -12.12 -27.46 -4.67
CA SER A 197 -13.02 -27.65 -5.82
C SER A 197 -14.32 -26.85 -5.69
N LYS A 198 -14.84 -26.72 -4.46
CA LYS A 198 -16.03 -25.93 -4.16
C LYS A 198 -15.76 -24.43 -4.20
N ILE A 199 -14.62 -23.98 -3.69
CA ILE A 199 -14.19 -22.57 -3.74
C ILE A 199 -13.98 -22.10 -5.19
N LEU A 200 -13.42 -22.96 -6.05
CA LEU A 200 -13.13 -22.63 -7.46
C LEU A 200 -14.35 -22.72 -8.39
N SER A 201 -15.51 -23.15 -7.89
CA SER A 201 -16.71 -23.28 -8.72
C SER A 201 -17.28 -21.91 -9.08
N GLU A 202 -17.73 -21.74 -10.32
CA GLU A 202 -18.45 -20.53 -10.77
C GLU A 202 -19.77 -20.28 -10.02
N LYS A 203 -20.31 -21.32 -9.35
CA LYS A 203 -21.52 -21.22 -8.52
C LYS A 203 -21.23 -20.78 -7.08
N ALA A 204 -19.96 -20.58 -6.73
CA ALA A 204 -19.57 -20.24 -5.38
C ALA A 204 -19.80 -18.76 -5.11
N GLU A 205 -20.64 -18.47 -4.13
CA GLU A 205 -20.83 -17.11 -3.63
C GLU A 205 -19.83 -16.86 -2.51
N ILE A 206 -18.79 -16.09 -2.82
CA ILE A 206 -17.70 -15.80 -1.88
C ILE A 206 -17.88 -14.39 -1.32
N SER A 207 -17.78 -14.27 0.01
CA SER A 207 -17.80 -13.00 0.72
C SER A 207 -16.76 -12.99 1.83
N LYS A 208 -16.35 -11.79 2.27
CA LYS A 208 -15.44 -11.63 3.41
C LYS A 208 -16.08 -10.83 4.51
N GLN A 209 -15.96 -11.31 5.74
CA GLN A 209 -16.40 -10.59 6.93
C GLN A 209 -15.30 -10.65 7.98
N GLY A 210 -14.73 -9.48 8.30
CA GLY A 210 -13.57 -9.38 9.19
C GLY A 210 -12.39 -10.21 8.71
N LYS A 211 -11.93 -11.14 9.55
CA LYS A 211 -10.74 -11.97 9.31
C LYS A 211 -11.01 -13.26 8.52
N ASN A 212 -12.22 -13.49 8.03
CA ASN A 212 -12.61 -14.74 7.39
C ASN A 212 -13.31 -14.52 6.04
N TRP A 213 -13.04 -15.41 5.10
CA TRP A 213 -13.86 -15.63 3.91
C TRP A 213 -14.94 -16.66 4.21
N TYR A 214 -16.12 -16.45 3.61
CA TYR A 214 -17.28 -17.32 3.65
C TYR A 214 -17.63 -17.67 2.21
N VAL A 215 -17.68 -18.97 1.90
CA VAL A 215 -18.01 -19.50 0.58
C VAL A 215 -19.31 -20.27 0.70
N CYS A 216 -20.38 -19.73 0.12
CA CYS A 216 -21.69 -20.35 0.06
C CYS A 216 -21.85 -21.07 -1.29
N ILE A 217 -22.09 -22.38 -1.27
CA ILE A 217 -22.28 -23.18 -2.47
C ILE A 217 -23.07 -24.44 -2.18
N GLU A 218 -24.05 -24.76 -3.04
CA GLU A 218 -24.82 -26.01 -2.96
C GLU A 218 -25.42 -26.29 -1.56
N GLY A 219 -25.86 -25.25 -0.84
CA GLY A 219 -26.43 -25.36 0.50
C GLY A 219 -25.41 -25.69 1.59
N CYS A 220 -24.12 -25.41 1.37
CA CYS A 220 -23.08 -25.46 2.39
C CYS A 220 -22.30 -24.15 2.47
N ILE A 221 -21.74 -23.88 3.65
CA ILE A 221 -20.91 -22.72 3.95
C ILE A 221 -19.53 -23.21 4.37
N ILE A 222 -18.50 -22.82 3.63
CA ILE A 222 -17.09 -23.03 3.95
C ILE A 222 -16.52 -21.73 4.51
N THR A 223 -15.82 -21.79 5.64
CA THR A 223 -15.18 -20.63 6.26
C THR A 223 -13.66 -20.80 6.23
N VAL A 224 -12.97 -19.84 5.64
CA VAL A 224 -11.50 -19.84 5.50
C VAL A 224 -10.92 -18.60 6.17
N ASN A 225 -9.84 -18.76 6.94
CA ASN A 225 -9.17 -17.61 7.54
C ASN A 225 -8.37 -16.80 6.51
N ALA A 226 -8.51 -15.47 6.53
CA ALA A 226 -7.91 -14.58 5.53
C ALA A 226 -6.38 -14.46 5.59
N GLY A 227 -5.78 -14.64 6.78
CA GLY A 227 -4.33 -14.52 6.96
C GLY A 227 -3.58 -15.83 6.78
N SER A 228 -4.16 -16.93 7.30
CA SER A 228 -3.53 -18.25 7.32
C SER A 228 -4.00 -19.20 6.23
N TYR A 229 -5.08 -18.87 5.50
CA TYR A 229 -5.72 -19.77 4.52
C TYR A 229 -6.20 -21.10 5.11
N THR A 230 -6.30 -21.19 6.44
CA THR A 230 -6.84 -22.38 7.10
C THR A 230 -8.35 -22.46 6.93
N ILE A 231 -8.88 -23.59 6.44
CA ILE A 231 -10.30 -23.92 6.46
C ILE A 231 -10.70 -24.12 7.93
N ILE A 232 -11.38 -23.12 8.48
CA ILE A 232 -11.83 -23.11 9.87
C ILE A 232 -12.98 -24.10 10.03
N THR A 233 -13.93 -24.14 9.10
CA THR A 233 -15.05 -25.08 9.17
C THR A 233 -15.75 -25.14 7.81
N ALA A 234 -16.54 -26.18 7.61
CA ALA A 234 -17.56 -26.24 6.58
C ALA A 234 -18.77 -26.99 7.13
N HIS A 235 -19.97 -26.54 6.78
CA HIS A 235 -21.23 -27.08 7.31
C HIS A 235 -22.38 -26.80 6.36
N LYS A 236 -23.49 -27.54 6.51
CA LYS A 236 -24.73 -27.27 5.77
C LYS A 236 -25.30 -25.93 6.22
N GLU A 237 -25.80 -25.15 5.28
CA GLU A 237 -26.56 -23.94 5.57
C GLU A 237 -27.80 -24.30 6.39
N LYS A 238 -28.10 -23.50 7.42
CA LYS A 238 -29.29 -23.73 8.23
C LYS A 238 -30.50 -23.27 7.40
N ARG A 239 -31.42 -24.21 7.13
CA ARG A 239 -32.76 -23.89 6.62
C ARG A 239 -33.55 -23.09 7.65
#